data_AF-A0A850TAR3-F1
#
_entry.id   AF-A0A850TAR3-F1
#
_cell.length_a   1.000
_cell.length_b   1.000
_cell.length_c   1.000
_cell.angle_alpha   90.00
_cell.angle_beta   90.00
_cell.angle_gamma   90.00
#
_symmetry.space_group_name_H-M   'P 1'
#
loop_
_entity.id
_entity.type
_entity.pdbx_description
1 polymer ?
#
loop_
_entity_poly.entity_id
_entity_poly.type
_entity_poly.pdbx_seq_one_letter_code
_entity_poly.pdbx_strand_id
1 'polypeptide(L)'
;MIVKTIPNTWIIEEGHRLDCGPFVKGSIEARKTLEALPCRKEPLADLTRSGMSGMYHVGQDKIIWAKNEDVGIPFLRSADILKTDFSGQPLISKKQVEKNPLFQCPEKSILITSNGSDSF
;
A
#
# COMPACT_ATOMS: atom_id res chain seq x y z
N MET A 1 8.59 5.44 -31.60
CA MET A 1 9.34 4.56 -30.68
C MET A 1 10.00 5.45 -29.64
N ILE A 2 9.63 5.34 -28.36
CA ILE A 2 10.31 6.08 -27.28
C ILE A 2 11.53 5.25 -26.90
N VAL A 3 12.73 5.76 -27.18
CA VAL A 3 13.98 5.13 -26.79
C VAL A 3 14.43 5.78 -25.49
N LYS A 4 14.49 5.02 -24.40
CA LYS A 4 14.99 5.48 -23.10
C LYS A 4 16.45 5.08 -22.91
N THR A 5 17.26 6.00 -22.42
CA THR A 5 18.65 5.72 -22.02
C THR A 5 18.67 5.26 -20.57
N ILE A 6 19.23 4.08 -20.31
CA ILE A 6 19.28 3.47 -18.98
C ILE A 6 20.75 3.21 -18.62
N PRO A 7 21.24 3.68 -17.46
CA PRO A 7 22.60 3.40 -17.02
C PRO A 7 22.83 1.88 -16.82
N ASN A 8 23.97 1.37 -17.30
CA ASN A 8 24.33 -0.05 -17.13
C ASN A 8 24.35 -0.49 -15.65
N THR A 9 24.73 0.42 -14.74
CA THR A 9 24.74 0.17 -13.30
C THR A 9 23.35 -0.23 -12.76
N TRP A 10 22.27 0.33 -13.30
CA TRP A 10 20.91 0.00 -12.86
C TRP A 10 20.49 -1.42 -13.26
N ILE A 11 21.02 -1.92 -14.37
CA ILE A 11 20.76 -3.29 -14.84
C ILE A 11 21.46 -4.30 -13.93
N ILE A 12 22.68 -3.98 -13.50
CA ILE A 12 23.46 -4.82 -12.58
C ILE A 12 22.76 -4.90 -11.21
N GLU A 13 22.31 -3.76 -10.67
CA GLU A 13 21.59 -3.70 -9.40
C GLU A 13 20.31 -4.55 -9.38
N GLU A 14 19.61 -4.64 -10.51
CA GLU A 14 18.39 -5.45 -10.66
C GLU A 14 18.67 -6.91 -11.05
N GLY A 15 19.91 -7.37 -10.94
CA GLY A 15 20.29 -8.77 -11.22
C GLY A 15 20.15 -9.15 -12.69
N HIS A 16 20.41 -8.21 -13.59
CA HIS A 16 20.35 -8.39 -15.05
C HIS A 16 18.95 -8.76 -15.59
N ARG A 17 17.89 -8.47 -14.82
CA ARG A 17 16.51 -8.74 -15.20
C ARG A 17 16.00 -7.75 -16.24
N LEU A 18 16.18 -8.09 -17.51
CA LEU A 18 15.68 -7.32 -18.66
C LEU A 18 14.22 -7.65 -19.03
N ASP A 19 13.65 -8.68 -18.41
CA ASP A 19 12.29 -9.20 -18.60
C ASP A 19 11.22 -8.36 -17.88
N CYS A 20 11.65 -7.52 -16.95
CA CYS A 20 10.74 -6.85 -16.05
C CYS A 20 10.23 -5.53 -16.63
N GLY A 21 8.99 -5.19 -16.26
CA GLY A 21 8.42 -3.88 -16.50
C GLY A 21 9.05 -2.67 -15.80
N PRO A 22 10.01 -2.69 -14.84
CA PRO A 22 10.41 -1.48 -14.11
C PRO A 22 11.28 -0.51 -14.92
N PHE A 23 11.87 -0.95 -16.04
CA PHE A 23 12.44 -0.04 -17.06
C PHE A 23 11.36 0.61 -17.94
N VAL A 24 10.13 0.06 -17.92
CA VAL A 24 8.96 0.51 -18.70
C VAL A 24 7.91 1.22 -17.81
N LYS A 25 7.88 0.94 -16.50
CA LYS A 25 6.82 1.31 -15.52
C LYS A 25 7.28 2.31 -14.45
N GLY A 26 8.45 2.93 -14.60
CA GLY A 26 8.88 4.10 -13.81
C GLY A 26 9.26 3.85 -12.35
N SER A 27 9.15 2.63 -11.82
CA SER A 27 9.46 2.36 -10.41
C SER A 27 10.95 2.46 -10.08
N ILE A 28 11.84 2.00 -10.97
CA ILE A 28 13.30 2.20 -10.81
C ILE A 28 13.65 3.68 -10.93
N GLU A 29 13.05 4.39 -11.89
CA GLU A 29 13.25 5.84 -12.07
C GLU A 29 12.83 6.60 -10.80
N ALA A 30 11.67 6.25 -10.21
CA ALA A 30 11.21 6.82 -8.95
C ALA A 30 12.18 6.51 -7.80
N ARG A 31 12.63 5.26 -7.65
CA ARG A 31 13.61 4.87 -6.62
C ARG A 31 14.89 5.69 -6.74
N LYS A 32 15.46 5.77 -7.95
CA LYS A 32 16.70 6.51 -8.23
C LYS A 32 16.55 8.02 -8.03
N THR A 33 15.39 8.56 -8.38
CA THR A 33 15.05 9.96 -8.10
C THR A 33 15.02 10.22 -6.59
N LEU A 34 14.37 9.35 -5.81
CA LEU A 34 14.31 9.47 -4.35
C LEU A 34 15.70 9.32 -3.69
N GLU A 35 16.53 8.41 -4.18
CA GLU A 35 17.92 8.23 -3.74
C GLU A 35 18.74 9.52 -3.92
N ALA A 36 18.57 10.18 -5.07
CA ALA A 36 19.32 11.39 -5.44
C ALA A 36 18.90 12.66 -4.70
N LEU A 37 17.72 12.70 -4.07
CA LEU A 37 17.26 13.89 -3.34
C LEU A 37 18.23 14.24 -2.20
N PRO A 38 18.61 15.51 -1.96
CA PRO A 38 19.52 15.88 -0.88
C PRO A 38 18.79 15.97 0.48
N CYS A 39 18.00 14.96 0.82
CA CYS A 39 17.28 14.87 2.08
C CYS A 39 17.72 13.63 2.88
N ARG A 40 17.46 13.67 4.20
CA ARG A 40 17.61 12.51 5.08
C ARG A 40 16.58 11.45 4.67
N LYS A 41 17.03 10.20 4.54
CA LYS A 41 16.16 9.04 4.37
C LYS A 41 16.24 8.20 5.63
N GLU A 42 15.09 7.80 6.13
CA GLU A 42 14.97 6.94 7.28
C GLU A 42 14.15 5.72 6.86
N PRO A 43 14.60 4.50 7.18
CA PRO A 43 13.79 3.31 6.95
C PRO A 43 12.44 3.45 7.65
N LEU A 44 11.35 3.12 6.94
CA LEU A 44 10.01 3.20 7.51
C LEU A 44 9.86 2.35 8.78
N ALA A 45 10.57 1.22 8.84
CA ALA A 45 10.62 0.36 10.02
C ALA A 45 11.09 1.13 11.26
N ASP A 46 12.12 1.96 11.14
CA ASP A 46 12.70 2.71 12.27
C ASP A 46 11.74 3.78 12.79
N LEU A 47 10.85 4.28 11.93
CA LEU A 47 9.80 5.24 12.27
C LEU A 47 8.50 4.56 12.75
N THR A 48 8.36 3.26 12.56
CA THR A 48 7.15 2.52 12.92
C THR A 48 7.24 2.03 14.36
N ARG A 49 6.19 2.27 15.15
CA ARG A 49 6.09 1.71 16.51
C ARG A 49 6.24 0.20 16.43
N SER A 50 7.16 -0.39 17.21
CA SER A 50 7.49 -1.82 17.16
C SER A 50 8.14 -2.28 15.86
N GLY A 51 8.75 -1.37 15.10
CA GLY A 51 9.50 -1.71 13.90
C GLY A 51 8.63 -2.34 12.82
N MET A 52 9.20 -3.32 12.12
CA MET A 52 8.48 -4.15 11.15
C MET A 52 7.25 -4.85 11.75
N SER A 53 7.27 -5.21 13.04
CA SER A 53 6.13 -5.88 13.69
C SER A 53 4.94 -4.95 13.94
N GLY A 54 5.12 -3.63 13.87
CA GLY A 54 4.03 -2.67 13.88
C GLY A 54 3.37 -2.44 12.52
N MET A 55 4.03 -2.87 11.44
CA MET A 55 3.45 -2.87 10.11
C MET A 55 2.61 -4.14 9.97
N TYR A 56 1.29 -4.00 9.82
CA TYR A 56 0.41 -5.14 9.66
C TYR A 56 -0.50 -4.98 8.44
N HIS A 57 -0.91 -6.12 7.91
CA HIS A 57 -1.87 -6.24 6.83
C HIS A 57 -2.82 -7.38 7.17
N VAL A 58 -4.10 -7.18 6.91
CA VAL A 58 -5.16 -8.16 7.15
C VAL A 58 -4.90 -9.52 6.48
N GLY A 59 -4.12 -9.54 5.40
CA GLY A 59 -3.83 -10.74 4.62
C GLY A 59 -4.90 -11.01 3.57
N GLN A 60 -4.93 -12.22 3.04
CA GLN A 60 -5.89 -12.67 2.02
C GLN A 60 -7.22 -13.18 2.62
N ASP A 61 -7.54 -12.77 3.85
CA ASP A 61 -8.79 -13.19 4.50
C ASP A 61 -9.99 -12.76 3.65
N LYS A 62 -10.86 -13.72 3.33
CA LYS A 62 -12.05 -13.45 2.53
C LYS A 62 -12.98 -12.50 3.27
N ILE A 63 -13.30 -11.38 2.65
CA ILE A 63 -14.25 -10.40 3.17
C ILE A 63 -15.68 -10.96 3.15
N ILE A 64 -16.35 -10.93 4.30
CA ILE A 64 -17.75 -11.25 4.51
C ILE A 64 -18.51 -9.93 4.66
N TRP A 65 -19.26 -9.58 3.62
CA TRP A 65 -20.05 -8.36 3.56
C TRP A 65 -21.30 -8.44 4.44
N ALA A 66 -21.61 -7.36 5.13
CA ALA A 66 -22.81 -7.18 5.94
C ALA A 66 -23.84 -6.32 5.20
N LYS A 67 -25.13 -6.54 5.48
CA LYS A 67 -26.24 -5.82 4.83
C LYS A 67 -26.60 -4.50 5.52
N ASN A 68 -26.34 -4.39 6.82
CA ASN A 68 -26.72 -3.23 7.64
C ASN A 68 -25.75 -3.07 8.82
N GLU A 69 -25.83 -1.91 9.48
CA GLU A 69 -24.94 -1.50 10.58
C GLU A 69 -25.17 -2.29 11.88
N ASP A 70 -26.32 -2.97 12.02
CA ASP A 70 -26.62 -3.82 13.17
C ASP A 70 -25.61 -4.97 13.27
N VAL A 71 -25.27 -5.60 12.13
CA VAL A 71 -24.34 -6.75 12.06
C VAL A 71 -23.03 -6.43 11.34
N GLY A 72 -22.87 -5.19 10.88
CA GLY A 72 -21.75 -4.74 10.07
C GLY A 72 -20.99 -3.55 10.65
N ILE A 73 -19.75 -3.36 10.18
CA ILE A 73 -18.94 -2.16 10.48
C ILE A 73 -18.41 -1.59 9.15
N PRO A 74 -18.27 -0.26 9.02
CA PRO A 74 -17.69 0.36 7.82
C PRO A 74 -16.29 -0.16 7.51
N PHE A 75 -16.04 -0.47 6.25
CA PHE A 75 -14.76 -0.98 5.78
C PHE A 75 -14.14 -0.08 4.72
N LEU A 76 -12.96 0.44 5.05
CA LEU A 76 -12.18 1.29 4.16
C LEU A 76 -11.36 0.43 3.19
N ARG A 77 -11.52 0.65 1.88
CA ARG A 77 -10.72 -0.02 0.85
C ARG A 77 -9.63 0.91 0.33
N SER A 78 -8.66 0.35 -0.39
CA SER A 78 -7.58 1.14 -1.03
C SER A 78 -8.11 2.29 -1.90
N ALA A 79 -9.18 2.07 -2.65
CA ALA A 79 -9.80 3.11 -3.50
C ALA A 79 -10.47 4.24 -2.70
N ASP A 80 -10.70 4.03 -1.40
CA ASP A 80 -11.34 5.01 -0.54
C ASP A 80 -10.30 5.89 0.18
N ILE A 81 -8.99 5.58 0.12
CA ILE A 81 -7.93 6.28 0.90
C ILE A 81 -7.81 7.78 0.59
N LEU A 82 -8.21 8.20 -0.61
CA LEU A 82 -8.16 9.60 -1.05
C LEU A 82 -9.50 10.34 -0.90
N LYS A 83 -10.55 9.66 -0.41
CA LYS A 83 -11.87 10.29 -0.24
C LYS A 83 -11.91 11.17 1.00
N THR A 84 -12.67 12.25 0.92
CA THR A 84 -12.99 13.14 2.04
C THR A 84 -14.28 12.75 2.75
N ASP A 85 -15.19 12.07 2.05
CA ASP A 85 -16.43 11.53 2.59
C ASP A 85 -16.42 10.00 2.58
N PHE A 86 -16.83 9.45 3.71
CA PHE A 86 -16.79 8.05 4.08
C PHE A 86 -18.18 7.47 4.36
N SER A 87 -19.24 8.27 4.33
CA SER A 87 -20.61 7.86 4.64
C SER A 87 -21.17 6.70 3.81
N GLY A 88 -20.60 6.43 2.62
CA GLY A 88 -21.04 5.38 1.68
C GLY A 88 -20.20 4.09 1.67
N GLN A 89 -19.40 3.83 2.71
CA GLN A 89 -18.54 2.66 2.73
C GLN A 89 -19.33 1.35 2.87
N PRO A 90 -18.89 0.27 2.19
CA PRO A 90 -19.49 -1.03 2.41
C PRO A 90 -19.21 -1.52 3.83
N LEU A 91 -20.09 -2.39 4.33
CA LEU A 91 -19.99 -2.93 5.68
C LEU A 91 -19.41 -4.35 5.65
N ILE A 92 -18.52 -4.67 6.58
CA ILE A 92 -18.04 -6.03 6.82
C ILE A 92 -18.60 -6.59 8.13
N SER A 93 -18.72 -7.91 8.22
CA SER A 93 -19.32 -8.57 9.40
C SER A 93 -18.55 -8.27 10.70
N LYS A 94 -19.27 -7.84 11.75
CA LYS A 94 -18.72 -7.68 13.11
C LYS A 94 -17.99 -8.94 13.61
N LYS A 95 -18.57 -10.12 13.36
CA LYS A 95 -17.97 -11.41 13.74
C LYS A 95 -16.62 -11.68 13.07
N GLN A 96 -16.44 -11.21 11.83
CA GLN A 96 -15.16 -11.35 11.13
C GLN A 96 -14.10 -10.46 11.76
N VAL A 97 -14.46 -9.22 12.12
CA VAL A 97 -13.56 -8.27 12.79
C VAL A 97 -13.17 -8.77 14.17
N GLU A 98 -14.12 -9.33 14.93
CA GLU A 98 -13.84 -9.94 16.24
C GLU A 98 -12.88 -11.13 16.15
N LYS A 99 -12.99 -11.93 15.08
CA LYS A 99 -12.12 -13.10 14.85
C LYS A 99 -10.70 -12.69 14.43
N ASN A 100 -10.56 -11.59 13.68
CA ASN A 100 -9.28 -11.10 13.20
C ASN A 100 -9.11 -9.61 13.56
N PRO A 101 -8.44 -9.31 14.69
CA PRO A 101 -8.22 -7.93 15.15
C PRO A 101 -7.44 -7.06 14.15
N LEU A 102 -6.76 -7.63 13.16
CA LEU A 102 -6.05 -6.87 12.13
C LEU A 102 -6.98 -6.05 11.23
N PHE A 103 -8.29 -6.34 11.23
CA PHE A 103 -9.30 -5.49 10.58
C PHE A 103 -9.50 -4.15 11.29
N GLN A 104 -9.03 -4.02 12.54
CA GLN A 104 -9.12 -2.78 13.29
C GLN A 104 -7.81 -2.01 13.15
N CYS A 105 -7.93 -0.80 12.60
CA CYS A 105 -6.80 0.11 12.52
C CYS A 105 -6.73 0.97 13.79
N PRO A 106 -5.62 0.96 14.54
CA PRO A 106 -5.45 1.84 15.69
C PRO A 106 -5.51 3.31 15.28
N GLU A 107 -5.93 4.15 16.21
CA GLU A 107 -5.88 5.59 16.01
C GLU A 107 -4.44 6.06 15.77
N LYS A 108 -4.30 7.13 14.96
CA LYS A 108 -3.02 7.75 14.59
C LYS A 108 -2.09 6.84 13.78
N SER A 109 -2.63 5.80 13.15
CA SER A 109 -1.91 5.01 12.14
C SER A 109 -1.87 5.72 10.79
N ILE A 110 -0.82 5.43 10.00
CA ILE A 110 -0.70 5.85 8.61
C ILE A 110 -1.16 4.71 7.72
N LEU A 111 -2.07 5.01 6.79
CA LEU A 111 -2.52 4.05 5.79
C LEU A 111 -1.67 4.17 4.53
N ILE A 112 -1.22 3.04 4.00
CA ILE A 112 -0.41 2.96 2.78
C ILE A 112 -1.09 1.97 1.83
N THR A 113 -1.37 2.39 0.60
CA THR A 113 -1.86 1.49 -0.44
C THR A 113 -0.70 0.94 -1.27
N SER A 114 -0.63 -0.39 -1.42
CA SER A 114 0.40 -1.05 -2.23
C SER A 114 0.04 -1.16 -3.70
N ASN A 115 -1.25 -0.99 -4.02
CA ASN A 115 -1.77 -1.00 -5.38
C ASN A 115 -2.18 0.43 -5.75
N GLY A 116 -1.81 0.87 -6.96
CA GLY A 116 -2.24 2.15 -7.48
C GLY A 116 -3.77 2.25 -7.50
N SER A 117 -4.30 3.45 -7.34
CA SER A 117 -5.70 3.72 -7.68
C SER A 117 -5.80 3.75 -9.21
N ASP A 118 -6.46 2.75 -9.81
CA ASP A 118 -6.82 2.76 -11.23
C ASP A 118 -7.94 3.79 -11.47
N SER A 119 -7.64 5.07 -11.22
CA SER A 119 -8.58 6.18 -11.32
C SER A 119 -7.87 7.34 -12.00
N PHE A 120 -7.93 7.33 -13.33
CA PHE A 120 -7.78 8.51 -14.18
C PHE A 120 -9.13 8.77 -14.85
#